data_AF-A0A6L2PD40-F1
#
_entry.id   AF-A0A6L2PD40-F1
#
_cell.length_a   1.000
_cell.length_b   1.000
_cell.length_c   1.000
_cell.angle_alpha   90.00
_cell.angle_beta   90.00
_cell.angle_gamma   90.00
#
_symmetry.space_group_name_H-M   'P 1'
#
loop_
_entity.id
_entity.type
_entity.pdbx_description
1 polymer ?
#
loop_
_entity_poly.entity_id
_entity_poly.type
_entity_poly.pdbx_seq_one_letter_code
_entity_poly.pdbx_strand_id
1 'polypeptide(L)'
;MTMLGLKLLEPSWRQLRSLISPLYHVHHTVQTWYHVTSTNFHPFPKIREDLRGYLYYSNEEVERIVRTWMKKQSLEFFCDGFQKLRHHWKKCVENGGDYVEN
;
A
#
# COMPACT_ATOMS: atom_id res chain seq x y z
N MET A 1 49.25 -19.21 -13.54
CA MET A 1 48.29 -18.35 -14.26
C MET A 1 47.12 -18.10 -13.31
N THR A 2 46.98 -16.83 -12.93
CA THR A 2 46.08 -16.18 -11.97
C THR A 2 44.61 -16.63 -11.93
N MET A 3 44.07 -16.85 -10.73
CA MET A 3 42.70 -16.46 -10.31
C MET A 3 42.68 -16.10 -8.80
N LEU A 4 43.67 -15.33 -8.35
CA LEU A 4 43.60 -14.55 -7.10
C LEU A 4 42.93 -13.22 -7.45
N GLY A 5 41.61 -13.09 -7.33
CA GLY A 5 40.99 -11.82 -7.75
C GLY A 5 39.49 -11.59 -7.59
N LEU A 6 38.71 -12.45 -6.91
CA LEU A 6 37.26 -12.23 -6.78
C LEU A 6 36.69 -12.50 -5.37
N LYS A 7 37.49 -12.26 -4.32
CA LYS A 7 37.02 -12.32 -2.91
C LYS A 7 36.95 -10.96 -2.21
N LEU A 8 37.17 -9.87 -2.93
CA LEU A 8 37.06 -8.51 -2.40
C LEU A 8 35.99 -7.80 -3.22
N LEU A 9 34.97 -7.26 -2.54
CA LEU A 9 33.87 -6.43 -3.05
C LEU A 9 32.51 -7.12 -3.25
N GLU A 10 32.10 -8.01 -2.33
CA GLU A 10 30.69 -8.03 -1.96
C GLU A 10 30.51 -6.97 -0.86
N PRO A 11 29.92 -5.79 -1.14
CA PRO A 11 29.79 -4.74 -0.15
C PRO A 11 28.90 -5.26 0.99
N SER A 12 29.25 -4.93 2.24
CA SER A 12 28.39 -5.30 3.36
C SER A 12 26.98 -4.74 3.14
N TRP A 13 25.94 -5.43 3.62
CA TRP A 13 24.55 -4.96 3.54
C TRP A 13 24.36 -3.51 4.01
N ARG A 14 25.23 -3.00 4.89
CA ARG A 14 25.26 -1.60 5.33
C ARG A 14 25.74 -0.62 4.25
N GLN A 15 26.75 -1.00 3.45
CA GLN A 15 27.25 -0.21 2.32
C GLN A 15 26.29 -0.26 1.12
N LEU A 16 25.63 -1.40 0.89
CA LEU A 16 24.56 -1.49 -0.11
C LEU A 16 23.37 -0.60 0.28
N ARG A 17 22.96 -0.58 1.57
CA ARG A 17 21.89 0.30 2.05
C ARG A 17 22.14 1.79 1.78
N SER A 18 23.36 2.29 1.90
CA SER A 18 23.65 3.72 1.63
C SER A 18 23.61 4.06 0.13
N LEU A 19 24.03 3.13 -0.73
CA LEU A 19 24.10 3.34 -2.18
C LEU A 19 22.74 3.19 -2.86
N ILE A 20 21.92 2.26 -2.38
CA ILE A 20 20.57 2.02 -2.89
C ILE A 20 19.56 2.90 -2.13
N SER A 21 19.97 3.66 -1.11
CA SER A 21 19.11 4.48 -0.25
C SER A 21 18.04 5.30 -1.00
N PRO A 22 18.35 6.00 -2.12
CA PRO A 22 17.32 6.71 -2.87
C PRO A 22 16.30 5.77 -3.52
N LEU A 23 16.76 4.65 -4.08
CA LEU A 23 15.90 3.63 -4.69
C LEU A 23 15.13 2.81 -3.63
N TYR A 24 15.72 2.59 -2.46
CA TYR A 24 15.08 1.97 -1.30
C TYR A 24 14.04 2.91 -0.73
N HIS A 25 14.33 4.21 -0.59
CA HIS A 25 13.36 5.21 -0.20
C HIS A 25 12.24 5.35 -1.24
N VAL A 26 12.52 5.32 -2.54
CA VAL A 26 11.49 5.39 -3.60
C VAL A 26 10.64 4.10 -3.65
N HIS A 27 11.27 2.92 -3.63
CA HIS A 27 10.57 1.64 -3.60
C HIS A 27 9.74 1.51 -2.31
N HIS A 28 10.32 1.87 -1.17
CA HIS A 28 9.65 1.82 0.12
C HIS A 28 8.56 2.87 0.23
N THR A 29 8.73 4.10 -0.30
CA THR A 29 7.67 5.11 -0.33
C THR A 29 6.52 4.72 -1.23
N VAL A 30 6.78 4.08 -2.38
CA VAL A 30 5.73 3.56 -3.28
C VAL A 30 5.00 2.35 -2.68
N GLN A 31 5.74 1.41 -2.08
CA GLN A 31 5.17 0.25 -1.38
C GLN A 31 4.36 0.70 -0.15
N THR A 32 4.95 1.53 0.73
CA THR A 32 4.20 2.10 1.85
C THR A 32 2.98 2.84 1.34
N TRP A 33 3.07 3.67 0.29
CA TRP A 33 1.91 4.35 -0.31
C TRP A 33 0.78 3.38 -0.65
N TYR A 34 1.07 2.29 -1.36
CA TYR A 34 0.08 1.27 -1.71
C TYR A 34 -0.58 0.67 -0.44
N HIS A 35 0.24 0.37 0.56
CA HIS A 35 -0.19 -0.18 1.84
C HIS A 35 -0.89 0.82 2.76
N VAL A 36 -0.72 2.14 2.57
CA VAL A 36 -1.37 3.18 3.39
C VAL A 36 -2.46 3.94 2.65
N THR A 37 -2.97 3.48 1.51
CA THR A 37 -4.06 4.18 0.81
C THR A 37 -5.37 4.13 1.59
N SER A 38 -6.08 5.27 1.71
CA SER A 38 -7.39 5.32 2.41
C SER A 38 -8.43 4.38 1.79
N THR A 39 -8.29 4.12 0.49
CA THR A 39 -9.15 3.22 -0.28
C THR A 39 -9.09 1.78 0.22
N ASN A 40 -7.90 1.30 0.60
CA ASN A 40 -7.68 -0.09 1.02
C ASN A 40 -8.25 -0.40 2.42
N PHE A 41 -8.41 0.61 3.29
CA PHE A 41 -8.88 0.42 4.67
C PHE A 41 -10.33 0.81 4.91
N HIS A 42 -10.94 1.56 3.99
CA HIS A 42 -12.26 2.14 4.24
C HIS A 42 -13.30 1.74 3.18
N PRO A 43 -13.28 2.25 1.94
CA PRO A 43 -14.30 1.89 0.95
C PRO A 43 -14.13 0.45 0.43
N PHE A 44 -12.91 -0.03 0.17
CA PHE A 44 -12.72 -1.36 -0.42
C PHE A 44 -13.11 -2.54 0.46
N PRO A 45 -12.78 -2.58 1.77
CA PRO A 45 -13.24 -3.65 2.63
C PRO A 45 -14.78 -3.71 2.70
N LYS A 46 -15.43 -2.55 2.82
CA LYS A 46 -16.89 -2.44 2.92
C LYS A 46 -17.60 -2.83 1.63
N ILE A 47 -17.15 -2.32 0.49
CA ILE A 47 -17.75 -2.72 -0.78
C ILE A 47 -17.48 -4.19 -1.08
N ARG A 48 -16.31 -4.74 -0.70
CA ARG A 48 -16.04 -6.16 -0.84
C ARG A 48 -16.99 -7.02 0.00
N GLU A 49 -17.36 -6.56 1.19
CA GLU A 49 -18.38 -7.21 2.01
C GLU A 49 -19.75 -7.19 1.32
N ASP A 50 -20.16 -6.03 0.78
CA ASP A 50 -21.45 -5.89 0.10
C ASP A 50 -21.52 -6.65 -1.24
N LEU A 51 -20.39 -6.83 -1.92
CA LEU A 51 -20.27 -7.56 -3.18
C LEU A 51 -19.94 -9.05 -2.98
N ARG A 52 -19.70 -9.50 -1.74
CA ARG A 52 -19.33 -10.88 -1.47
C ARG A 52 -20.47 -11.83 -1.82
N GLY A 53 -20.15 -12.94 -2.48
CA GLY A 53 -21.10 -14.02 -2.76
C GLY A 53 -21.92 -13.84 -4.04
N TYR A 54 -21.68 -12.77 -4.80
CA TYR A 54 -22.29 -12.55 -6.11
C TYR A 54 -21.32 -12.92 -7.23
N LEU A 55 -21.86 -13.53 -8.28
CA LEU A 55 -21.17 -13.69 -9.56
C LEU A 55 -21.64 -12.57 -10.48
N TYR A 56 -20.69 -11.93 -11.16
CA TYR A 56 -20.94 -10.86 -12.11
C TYR A 56 -20.60 -11.34 -13.51
N TYR A 57 -21.40 -10.91 -14.49
CA TYR A 57 -21.32 -11.39 -15.87
C TYR A 57 -20.31 -10.59 -16.70
N SER A 58 -19.96 -9.37 -16.28
CA SER A 58 -18.98 -8.54 -16.98
C SER A 58 -18.31 -7.49 -16.07
N ASN A 59 -17.21 -6.91 -16.56
CA ASN A 59 -16.52 -5.81 -15.87
C ASN A 59 -17.39 -4.54 -15.83
N GLU A 60 -18.18 -4.28 -16.87
CA GLU A 60 -19.08 -3.12 -16.95
C GLU A 60 -20.19 -3.21 -15.90
N GLU A 61 -20.67 -4.43 -15.61
CA GLU A 61 -21.62 -4.67 -14.52
C GLU A 61 -20.99 -4.31 -13.17
N VAL A 62 -19.78 -4.82 -12.90
CA VAL A 62 -19.04 -4.52 -11.67
C VAL A 62 -18.80 -3.02 -11.54
N GLU A 63 -18.34 -2.35 -12.61
CA GLU A 63 -18.10 -0.92 -12.62
C GLU A 63 -19.36 -0.12 -12.27
N ARG A 64 -20.49 -0.46 -12.90
CA ARG A 64 -21.78 0.19 -12.63
C ARG A 64 -22.17 0.03 -11.17
N ILE A 65 -22.05 -1.18 -10.62
CA ILE A 65 -22.39 -1.46 -9.22
C ILE A 65 -21.49 -0.67 -8.28
N VAL A 66 -20.18 -0.66 -8.51
CA VAL A 66 -19.21 0.09 -7.71
C VAL A 66 -19.52 1.59 -7.75
N ARG A 67 -19.79 2.15 -8.93
CA ARG A 67 -20.16 3.57 -9.08
C ARG A 67 -21.45 3.90 -8.33
N THR A 68 -22.47 3.06 -8.43
CA THR A 68 -23.72 3.24 -7.70
C THR A 68 -23.50 3.12 -6.18
N TRP A 69 -22.68 2.18 -5.73
CA TRP A 69 -22.33 2.01 -4.32
C TRP A 69 -21.62 3.25 -3.77
N MET A 70 -20.63 3.79 -4.50
CA MET A 70 -19.89 4.99 -4.10
C MET A 70 -20.79 6.22 -3.97
N LYS A 71 -21.75 6.39 -4.90
CA LYS A 71 -22.72 7.50 -4.87
C LYS A 71 -23.71 7.45 -3.71
N LYS A 72 -23.90 6.29 -3.09
CA LYS A 72 -24.79 6.11 -1.92
C LYS A 72 -24.12 6.50 -0.61
N GLN A 73 -22.79 6.59 -0.58
CA GLN A 73 -22.05 6.91 0.64
C GLN A 73 -22.19 8.39 0.98
N SER A 74 -22.24 8.71 2.27
CA SER A 74 -22.31 10.09 2.74
C SER A 74 -20.94 10.78 2.71
N LEU A 75 -20.91 12.10 2.96
CA LEU A 75 -19.66 12.83 3.11
C LEU A 75 -18.89 12.35 4.34
N GLU A 76 -19.58 12.09 5.45
CA GLU A 76 -19.03 11.62 6.71
C GLU A 76 -18.30 10.29 6.54
N PHE A 77 -18.86 9.39 5.71
CA PHE A 77 -18.20 8.13 5.35
C PHE A 77 -16.80 8.37 4.79
N PHE A 78 -16.66 9.24 3.80
CA PHE A 78 -15.35 9.54 3.22
C PHE A 78 -14.44 10.27 4.21
N CYS A 79 -14.98 11.19 5.01
CA CYS A 79 -14.26 11.85 6.09
C CYS A 79 -13.65 10.83 7.07
N ASP A 80 -14.42 9.83 7.51
CA ASP A 80 -13.93 8.76 8.39
C ASP A 80 -12.79 7.96 7.75
N GLY A 81 -12.88 7.69 6.44
CA GLY A 81 -11.80 7.07 5.67
C GLY A 81 -10.50 7.90 5.69
N PHE A 82 -10.61 9.22 5.50
CA PHE A 82 -9.46 10.12 5.60
C PHE A 82 -8.90 10.24 7.03
N GLN A 83 -9.75 10.17 8.05
CA GLN A 83 -9.26 10.15 9.44
C GLN A 83 -8.45 8.88 9.73
N LYS A 84 -8.93 7.72 9.28
CA LYS A 84 -8.19 6.45 9.37
C LYS A 84 -6.84 6.51 8.63
N LEU A 85 -6.82 7.15 7.46
CA LEU A 85 -5.57 7.39 6.72
C LEU A 85 -4.54 8.15 7.55
N ARG A 86 -4.93 9.27 8.19
CA ARG A 86 -4.03 10.05 9.04
C ARG A 86 -3.46 9.21 10.19
N HIS A 87 -4.30 8.38 10.81
CA HIS A 87 -3.87 7.48 11.89
C HIS A 87 -2.85 6.45 11.41
N HIS A 88 -3.07 5.84 10.24
CA HIS A 88 -2.16 4.85 9.67
C HIS A 88 -0.83 5.49 9.25
N TRP A 89 -0.85 6.68 8.66
CA TRP A 89 0.38 7.43 8.36
C TRP A 89 1.19 7.74 9.60
N LYS A 90 0.55 8.20 10.67
CA LYS A 90 1.21 8.45 11.94
C LYS A 90 1.89 7.18 12.47
N LYS A 91 1.16 6.06 12.50
CA LYS A 91 1.71 4.76 12.93
C LYS A 91 2.88 4.29 12.05
N CYS A 92 2.78 4.41 10.73
CA CYS A 92 3.87 4.04 9.83
C CYS A 92 5.12 4.88 10.07
N VAL A 93 4.99 6.18 10.31
CA VAL A 93 6.13 7.05 10.63
C VAL A 93 6.74 6.66 11.98
N GLU A 94 5.92 6.40 13.00
CA GLU A 94 6.37 5.96 14.32
C GLU A 94 7.09 4.60 14.27
N ASN A 95 6.71 3.72 13.35
CA ASN A 95 7.31 2.40 13.15
C ASN A 95 8.52 2.40 12.19
N GLY A 96 9.15 3.55 11.94
CA GLY A 96 10.31 3.64 11.06
C GLY A 96 10.02 3.34 9.58
N GLY A 97 8.75 3.44 9.18
CA GLY A 97 8.26 3.11 7.85
C GLY A 97 7.71 1.69 7.72
N ASP A 98 7.91 0.80 8.70
CA ASP A 98 7.41 -0.57 8.60
C ASP A 98 5.88 -0.61 8.64
N TYR A 99 5.31 -1.51 7.83
CA TYR A 99 3.87 -1.73 7.74
C TYR A 99 3.28 -2.13 9.09
N VAL A 100 2.20 -1.48 9.48
CA VAL A 100 1.44 -1.81 10.69
C VAL A 100 0.10 -2.41 10.27
N GLU A 101 0.00 -3.73 10.35
CA GLU A 101 -1.26 -4.47 10.25
C GLU A 101 -2.02 -4.26 11.58
N ASN A 102 -3.24 -3.73 11.53
CA ASN A 102 -4.16 -3.63 12.68
C ASN A 102 -5.29 -4.64 12.51
#